data_AF-A0A8X6YR19-F1
#
_entry.id   AF-A0A8X6YR19-F1
#
_cell.length_a   1.000
_cell.length_b   1.000
_cell.length_c   1.000
_cell.angle_alpha   90.00
_cell.angle_beta   90.00
_cell.angle_gamma   90.00
#
_symmetry.space_group_name_H-M   'P 1'
#
loop_
_entity.id
_entity.type
_entity.pdbx_description
1 polymer ?
#
loop_
_entity_poly.entity_id
_entity_poly.type
_entity_poly.pdbx_seq_one_letter_code
_entity_poly.pdbx_strand_id
1 'polypeptide(L)'
;MAVLKGDEKTLAGVGSGKVRKSGPSDHVFVYFADHGAPGLIAFPEDELSAMDLNRTINKHVRKKQHENNMYGKMVIYIEACESGSMFENILPNNIKVYATTAANSEESSIACYFDDKRDTDLGDSYSVH
;
A
#
# COMPACT_ATOMS: atom_id res chain seq x y z
N MET A 1 3.15 -4.11 -8.51
CA MET A 1 1.68 -3.87 -8.62
C MET A 1 0.81 -5.05 -9.07
N ALA A 2 1.33 -6.11 -9.73
CA ALA A 2 0.50 -7.19 -10.31
C ALA A 2 -0.39 -7.93 -9.28
N VAL A 3 0.10 -8.14 -8.06
CA VAL A 3 -0.66 -8.77 -6.95
C VAL A 3 -2.00 -8.06 -6.70
N LEU A 4 -1.97 -6.74 -6.52
CA LEU A 4 -3.18 -5.94 -6.27
C LEU A 4 -4.10 -5.87 -7.49
N LYS A 5 -3.57 -6.07 -8.70
CA LYS A 5 -4.35 -6.11 -9.94
C LYS A 5 -5.04 -7.45 -10.19
N GLY A 6 -4.69 -8.50 -9.46
CA GLY A 6 -5.15 -9.86 -9.77
C GLY A 6 -4.55 -10.42 -11.07
N ASP A 7 -3.36 -9.95 -11.46
CA ASP A 7 -2.75 -10.28 -12.75
C ASP A 7 -1.83 -11.50 -12.65
N GLU A 8 -2.43 -12.69 -12.73
CA GLU A 8 -1.70 -13.98 -12.67
C GLU A 8 -0.69 -14.14 -13.82
N LYS A 9 -1.00 -13.59 -15.00
CA LYS A 9 -0.14 -13.74 -16.17
C LYS A 9 1.19 -13.03 -15.97
N THR A 10 1.17 -11.81 -15.44
CA THR A 10 2.38 -11.04 -15.14
C THR A 10 3.24 -11.71 -14.07
N LEU A 11 2.65 -12.48 -13.14
CA LEU A 11 3.39 -13.20 -12.09
C LEU A 11 3.69 -14.66 -12.42
N ALA A 12 3.42 -15.11 -13.66
CA ALA A 12 3.73 -16.47 -14.06
C ALA A 12 5.25 -16.71 -14.00
N GLY A 13 5.68 -17.64 -13.14
CA GLY A 13 7.09 -17.94 -12.91
C GLY A 13 7.83 -16.96 -11.99
N VAL A 14 7.12 -15.98 -11.38
CA VAL A 14 7.70 -15.03 -10.43
C VAL A 14 7.20 -15.33 -9.01
N GLY A 15 8.12 -15.73 -8.13
CA GLY A 15 7.80 -16.10 -6.75
C GLY A 15 6.71 -17.18 -6.67
N SER A 16 5.72 -16.99 -5.80
CA SER A 16 4.61 -17.94 -5.67
C SER A 16 3.55 -17.84 -6.78
N GLY A 17 3.60 -16.80 -7.62
CA GLY A 17 2.53 -16.48 -8.59
C GLY A 17 1.19 -16.08 -7.95
N LYS A 18 1.09 -15.99 -6.62
CA LYS A 18 -0.15 -15.68 -5.92
C LYS A 18 -0.54 -14.22 -6.13
N VAL A 19 -1.79 -14.01 -6.55
CA VAL A 19 -2.40 -12.68 -6.67
C VAL A 19 -3.67 -12.59 -5.83
N ARG A 20 -4.17 -11.36 -5.66
CA ARG A 20 -5.47 -11.12 -5.04
C ARG A 20 -6.59 -11.63 -5.95
N LYS A 21 -7.49 -12.46 -5.41
CA LYS A 21 -8.69 -12.99 -6.09
C LYS A 21 -10.00 -12.51 -5.45
N SER A 22 -9.99 -11.34 -4.82
CA SER A 22 -11.14 -10.79 -4.12
C SER A 22 -12.24 -10.33 -5.07
N GLY A 23 -13.48 -10.46 -4.62
CA GLY A 23 -14.70 -10.04 -5.30
C GLY A 23 -15.43 -8.88 -4.61
N PRO A 24 -16.65 -8.55 -5.10
CA PRO A 24 -17.38 -7.34 -4.70
C PRO A 24 -17.78 -7.25 -3.23
N SER A 25 -17.79 -8.38 -2.51
CA SER A 25 -18.18 -8.46 -1.10
C SER A 25 -16.99 -8.60 -0.16
N ASP A 26 -15.79 -8.79 -0.70
CA ASP A 26 -14.61 -9.09 0.11
C ASP A 26 -13.99 -7.82 0.69
N HIS A 27 -13.35 -7.97 1.85
CA HIS A 27 -12.53 -6.91 2.44
C HIS A 27 -11.06 -7.15 2.11
N VAL A 28 -10.37 -6.11 1.65
CA VAL A 28 -8.95 -6.16 1.33
C VAL A 28 -8.19 -5.30 2.31
N PHE A 29 -7.18 -5.89 2.95
CA PHE A 29 -6.21 -5.15 3.76
C PHE A 29 -4.87 -5.13 3.03
N VAL A 30 -4.26 -3.95 2.93
CA VAL A 30 -2.93 -3.75 2.39
C VAL A 30 -2.09 -3.08 3.47
N TYR A 31 -0.92 -3.64 3.73
CA TYR A 31 0.06 -3.09 4.64
C TYR A 31 1.40 -3.00 3.91
N PHE A 32 2.06 -1.85 4.06
CA PHE A 32 3.39 -1.57 3.53
C PHE A 32 4.23 -0.96 4.65
N ALA A 33 5.48 -1.39 4.77
CA ALA A 33 6.46 -0.87 5.71
C ALA A 33 7.85 -0.87 5.07
N ASP A 34 8.40 0.32 4.87
CA ASP A 34 9.77 0.56 4.39
C ASP A 34 10.05 2.08 4.46
N HIS A 35 11.08 2.54 3.78
CA HIS A 35 11.32 3.94 3.48
C HIS A 35 10.29 4.55 2.51
N GLY A 36 10.14 5.86 2.64
CA GLY A 36 9.38 6.70 1.72
C GLY A 36 10.08 8.03 1.49
N ALA A 37 9.51 8.78 0.56
CA ALA A 37 9.84 10.17 0.27
C ALA A 37 8.57 10.86 -0.25
N PRO A 38 8.55 12.20 -0.41
CA PRO A 38 7.40 12.89 -0.96
C PRO A 38 6.92 12.29 -2.31
N GLY A 39 5.74 11.68 -2.28
CA GLY A 39 5.06 11.12 -3.45
C GLY A 39 5.52 9.72 -3.88
N LEU A 40 6.31 8.99 -3.07
CA LEU A 40 6.72 7.62 -3.36
C LEU A 40 6.98 6.77 -2.11
N ILE A 41 6.95 5.46 -2.30
CA ILE A 41 7.47 4.46 -1.34
C ILE A 41 8.51 3.58 -2.02
N ALA A 42 9.54 3.18 -1.27
CA ALA A 42 10.66 2.43 -1.80
C ALA A 42 10.35 0.93 -1.92
N PHE A 43 10.96 0.28 -2.90
CA PHE A 43 11.10 -1.16 -2.98
C PHE A 43 12.60 -1.47 -3.01
N PRO A 44 13.02 -2.73 -2.78
CA PRO A 44 14.45 -3.06 -2.72
C PRO A 44 15.29 -2.62 -3.92
N GLU A 45 14.69 -2.55 -5.13
CA GLU A 45 15.39 -2.24 -6.38
C GLU A 45 14.63 -1.24 -7.27
N ASP A 46 13.55 -0.63 -6.76
CA ASP A 46 12.68 0.26 -7.54
C ASP A 46 11.85 1.17 -6.60
N GLU A 47 11.04 2.05 -7.16
CA GLU A 47 10.16 2.94 -6.40
C GLU A 47 8.71 2.82 -6.90
N LEU A 48 7.75 2.95 -5.98
CA LEU A 48 6.34 3.04 -6.33
C LEU A 48 5.82 4.45 -6.09
N SER A 49 5.50 5.15 -7.18
CA SER A 49 4.89 6.48 -7.11
C SER A 49 3.47 6.43 -6.52
N ALA A 50 3.11 7.49 -5.77
CA ALA A 50 1.76 7.74 -5.27
C ALA A 50 0.72 7.70 -6.40
N MET A 51 1.07 8.24 -7.57
CA MET A 51 0.23 8.24 -8.74
C MET A 51 -0.08 6.83 -9.27
N ASP A 52 0.92 5.94 -9.34
CA ASP A 52 0.72 4.59 -9.86
C ASP A 52 -0.06 3.70 -8.88
N LEU A 53 0.18 3.88 -7.57
CA LEU A 53 -0.61 3.25 -6.52
C LEU A 53 -2.08 3.67 -6.64
N ASN A 54 -2.36 4.97 -6.64
CA ASN A 54 -3.73 5.50 -6.70
C ASN A 54 -4.41 5.19 -8.04
N ARG A 55 -3.69 5.21 -9.16
CA ARG A 55 -4.23 4.76 -10.45
C ARG A 55 -4.66 3.30 -10.38
N THR A 56 -3.87 2.45 -9.72
CA THR A 56 -4.22 1.04 -9.54
C THR A 56 -5.45 0.90 -8.64
N ILE A 57 -5.52 1.59 -7.50
CA ILE A 57 -6.68 1.57 -6.59
C ILE A 57 -7.95 2.02 -7.33
N ASN A 58 -7.89 3.17 -8.02
CA ASN A 58 -9.03 3.78 -8.71
C ASN A 58 -9.51 2.99 -9.92
N LYS A 59 -8.61 2.34 -10.67
CA LYS A 59 -9.00 1.50 -11.82
C LYS A 59 -9.91 0.35 -11.39
N HIS A 60 -9.73 -0.17 -10.18
CA HIS A 60 -10.57 -1.23 -9.64
C HIS A 60 -11.97 -0.74 -9.23
N VAL A 61 -12.13 0.53 -8.89
CA VAL A 61 -13.43 1.13 -8.53
C VAL A 61 -14.24 1.51 -9.78
N ARG A 62 -13.56 1.99 -10.83
CA ARG A 62 -14.22 2.55 -12.04
C ARG A 62 -14.62 1.52 -13.10
N LYS A 63 -14.20 0.25 -12.99
CA LYS A 63 -14.82 -0.82 -13.77
C LYS A 63 -16.26 -0.97 -13.26
N LYS A 64 -17.20 -0.43 -14.05
CA LYS A 64 -18.62 -0.21 -13.71
C LYS A 64 -19.28 -1.44 -13.06
N GLN A 65 -20.30 -1.14 -12.27
CA GLN A 65 -21.20 -1.97 -11.46
C GLN A 65 -21.69 -3.34 -12.00
N HIS A 66 -21.28 -3.78 -13.19
CA HIS A 66 -21.67 -5.06 -13.77
C HIS A 66 -20.52 -6.04 -13.99
N GLU A 67 -19.25 -5.62 -13.94
CA GLU A 67 -18.13 -6.55 -14.14
C GLU A 67 -16.98 -6.27 -13.15
N ASN A 68 -16.97 -7.05 -12.07
CA ASN A 68 -15.82 -7.25 -11.19
C ASN A 68 -15.38 -6.03 -10.38
N ASN A 69 -16.28 -5.53 -9.52
CA ASN A 69 -15.83 -4.77 -8.36
C ASN A 69 -14.88 -5.67 -7.54
N MET A 70 -13.59 -5.31 -7.48
CA MET A 70 -12.57 -6.22 -6.97
C MET A 70 -12.48 -6.23 -5.44
N TYR A 71 -13.26 -5.41 -4.75
CA TYR A 71 -13.38 -5.41 -3.29
C TYR A 71 -14.67 -4.69 -2.86
N GLY A 72 -15.26 -5.15 -1.76
CA GLY A 72 -16.34 -4.45 -1.07
C GLY A 72 -15.82 -3.25 -0.27
N LYS A 73 -14.70 -3.42 0.44
CA LYS A 73 -13.98 -2.37 1.18
C LYS A 73 -12.49 -2.63 1.15
N MET A 74 -11.68 -1.57 1.19
CA MET A 74 -10.23 -1.66 1.30
C MET A 74 -9.71 -0.79 2.44
N VAL A 75 -8.78 -1.33 3.23
CA VAL A 75 -8.02 -0.59 4.23
C VAL A 75 -6.54 -0.67 3.86
N ILE A 76 -5.84 0.47 3.89
CA ILE A 76 -4.42 0.58 3.54
C ILE A 76 -3.66 1.22 4.69
N TYR A 77 -2.67 0.52 5.24
CA TYR A 77 -1.74 1.03 6.23
C TYR A 77 -0.37 1.21 5.57
N ILE A 78 0.22 2.40 5.69
CA ILE A 78 1.58 2.69 5.18
C ILE A 78 2.44 3.20 6.32
N GLU A 79 3.44 2.39 6.68
CA GLU A 79 4.62 2.80 7.43
C GLU A 79 5.70 3.25 6.44
N ALA A 80 6.01 4.54 6.45
CA ALA A 80 7.10 5.15 5.69
C ALA A 80 7.23 6.65 6.04
N CYS A 81 8.42 7.20 5.82
CA CYS A 81 8.64 8.64 5.78
C CYS A 81 7.73 9.29 4.73
N GLU A 82 7.19 10.46 5.07
CA GLU A 82 6.30 11.27 4.23
C GLU A 82 5.09 10.50 3.67
N SER A 83 4.67 9.42 4.33
CA SER A 83 3.64 8.48 3.85
C SER A 83 2.28 9.15 3.60
N GLY A 84 1.97 10.26 4.27
CA GLY A 84 0.79 11.08 3.99
C GLY A 84 0.72 11.57 2.53
N SER A 85 1.88 11.85 1.93
CA SER A 85 1.99 12.29 0.53
C SER A 85 1.53 11.24 -0.49
N MET A 86 1.40 9.97 -0.09
CA MET A 86 0.88 8.91 -0.95
C MET A 86 -0.61 9.06 -1.26
N PHE A 87 -1.35 9.83 -0.45
CA PHE A 87 -2.81 9.96 -0.58
C PHE A 87 -3.31 11.41 -0.52
N GLU A 88 -2.56 12.31 0.11
CA GLU A 88 -2.92 13.72 0.22
C GLU A 88 -3.23 14.34 -1.16
N ASN A 89 -4.44 14.88 -1.32
CA ASN A 89 -4.94 15.44 -2.57
C ASN A 89 -4.96 14.48 -3.79
N ILE A 90 -4.74 13.17 -3.58
CA ILE A 90 -4.70 12.15 -4.64
C ILE A 90 -5.83 11.10 -4.45
N LEU A 91 -6.03 10.61 -3.23
CA LEU A 91 -7.03 9.58 -2.94
C LEU A 91 -8.43 10.22 -2.89
N PRO A 92 -9.38 9.82 -3.76
CA PRO A 92 -10.71 10.39 -3.72
C PRO A 92 -11.50 9.90 -2.51
N ASN A 93 -12.36 10.76 -1.96
CA ASN A 93 -13.17 10.45 -0.77
C ASN A 93 -14.50 9.73 -1.09
N ASN A 94 -14.79 9.48 -2.37
CA ASN A 94 -16.04 8.87 -2.83
C ASN A 94 -15.88 7.40 -3.27
N ILE A 95 -14.85 6.73 -2.76
CA ILE A 95 -14.58 5.30 -3.00
C ILE A 95 -14.52 4.55 -1.66
N LYS A 96 -14.70 3.23 -1.69
CA LYS A 96 -14.73 2.39 -0.47
C LYS A 96 -13.33 2.02 0.03
N VAL A 97 -12.45 3.01 0.12
CA VAL A 97 -11.04 2.88 0.55
C VAL A 97 -10.81 3.79 1.74
N TYR A 98 -10.20 3.25 2.78
CA TYR A 98 -9.71 3.97 3.94
C TYR A 98 -8.20 3.77 4.05
N ALA A 99 -7.46 4.84 4.33
CA ALA A 99 -6.01 4.78 4.47
C ALA A 99 -5.57 5.46 5.76
N THR A 100 -4.54 4.91 6.40
CA THR A 100 -3.80 5.52 7.51
C THR A 100 -2.32 5.46 7.20
N THR A 101 -1.59 6.46 7.64
CA THR A 101 -0.17 6.65 7.35
C THR A 101 0.57 6.91 8.65
N ALA A 102 1.82 6.44 8.74
CA ALA A 102 2.66 6.66 9.91
C ALA A 102 3.04 8.13 10.12
N ALA A 103 3.13 8.88 9.02
CA ALA A 103 3.57 10.27 8.97
C ALA A 103 2.63 11.11 8.09
N ASN A 104 2.65 12.43 8.29
CA ASN A 104 2.12 13.40 7.34
C ASN A 104 3.00 13.48 6.06
N SER A 105 2.79 14.46 5.18
CA SER A 105 3.51 14.59 3.90
C SER A 105 4.89 15.24 3.99
N GLU A 106 5.28 15.74 5.17
CA GLU A 106 6.49 16.54 5.41
C GLU A 106 7.38 15.99 6.53
N GLU A 107 6.97 14.90 7.20
CA GLU A 107 7.72 14.32 8.31
C GLU A 107 8.14 12.87 8.04
N SER A 108 9.24 12.48 8.68
CA SER A 108 9.72 11.10 8.64
C SER A 108 8.99 10.22 9.65
N SER A 109 8.91 8.91 9.39
CA SER A 109 8.49 7.94 10.39
C SER A 109 9.65 7.52 11.30
N ILE A 110 9.35 6.76 12.36
CA ILE A 110 10.27 6.54 13.49
C ILE A 110 10.48 5.05 13.70
N ALA A 111 11.74 4.60 13.60
CA ALA A 111 12.17 3.27 14.04
C ALA A 111 12.12 3.15 15.58
N CYS A 112 11.93 1.94 16.09
CA CYS A 112 11.83 1.66 17.52
C CYS A 112 12.40 0.29 17.89
N TYR A 113 12.59 0.11 19.20
CA TYR A 113 13.11 -1.14 19.79
C TYR A 113 14.51 -1.51 19.31
N PHE A 114 15.46 -0.58 19.42
CA PHE A 114 16.89 -0.88 19.20
C PHE A 114 17.35 -2.05 20.07
N ASP A 115 18.01 -3.03 19.45
CA ASP A 115 18.54 -4.23 20.10
C ASP A 115 20.08 -4.25 20.00
N ASP A 116 20.75 -3.94 21.11
CA ASP A 116 22.23 -3.86 21.18
C ASP A 116 22.94 -5.15 20.73
N LYS A 117 22.29 -6.32 20.85
CA LYS A 117 22.89 -7.60 20.46
C LYS A 117 22.87 -7.79 18.94
N ARG A 118 21.86 -7.24 18.27
CA ARG A 118 21.69 -7.33 16.81
C ARG A 118 22.18 -6.10 16.08
N ASP A 119 22.49 -5.01 16.81
CA ASP A 119 22.96 -3.74 16.29
C ASP A 119 21.98 -3.15 15.25
N THR A 120 20.68 -3.19 15.57
CA THR A 120 19.61 -2.77 14.67
C THR A 120 18.30 -2.51 15.43
N ASP A 121 17.41 -1.70 14.84
CA ASP A 121 16.04 -1.53 15.30
C ASP A 121 15.17 -2.72 14.90
N LEU A 122 14.27 -3.13 15.80
CA LEU A 122 13.44 -4.33 15.60
C LEU A 122 12.04 -4.04 15.05
N GLY A 123 11.64 -2.77 14.97
CA GLY A 123 10.38 -2.39 14.36
C GLY A 123 10.24 -0.89 14.15
N ASP A 124 9.07 -0.49 13.69
CA ASP A 124 8.71 0.91 13.44
C ASP A 124 7.54 1.31 14.32
N SER A 125 7.58 2.53 14.83
CA SER A 125 6.67 3.00 15.88
C SER A 125 5.21 2.87 15.46
N TYR A 126 4.80 3.35 14.28
CA TYR A 126 3.40 3.21 13.85
C TYR A 126 3.01 1.74 13.62
N SER A 127 3.95 0.92 13.13
CA SER A 127 3.72 -0.50 12.84
C SER A 127 3.48 -1.39 14.06
N VAL A 128 4.10 -1.06 15.21
CA VAL A 128 4.03 -1.88 16.42
C VAL A 128 2.92 -1.44 17.41
N HIS A 129 2.21 -0.35 17.11
CA HIS A 129 1.09 0.19 17.92
C HIS A 129 -0.27 -0.10 17.28
#